data_AF-A0A661Z038-F1
#
_entry.id   AF-A0A661Z038-F1
#
_cell.length_a   1.000
_cell.length_b   1.000
_cell.length_c   1.000
_cell.angle_alpha   90.00
_cell.angle_beta   90.00
_cell.angle_gamma   90.00
#
_symmetry.space_group_name_H-M   'P 1'
#
loop_
_entity.id
_entity.type
_entity.pdbx_description
1 polymer ?
#
loop_
_entity_poly.entity_id
_entity_poly.type
_entity_poly.pdbx_seq_one_letter_code
_entity_poly.pdbx_strand_id
1 'polypeptide(L)'
;MKQVFRVLVLSAVFFFFIGNLLAQNASFNYSTSTGTIGTTYSWIDCSSGTEIDNADWTTISTYSGADEGYKNINFPFSFRFYDDNYTTSDQISISTNGFIRLDASATDDFTVAQAYDLASTATNMGQIICLGIEDNDTEDAVSRVYYQTTGTTPNRIFTIEYQDLEINFGTNKHADIQVQFYETSNKVVILMGADDVSQISADIGIHSGVNTFFNKWQDVDNGANNAWIEYTMPAKSFNSITYNQASTADVSPSQANAEILRMDVDVNVNGGTGTLNLNSIQITANNDNNADIASSGVKLYRTTTTTFSTANLLGTAQS
;
A
#
# COMPACT_ATOMS: atom_id res chain seq x y z
N MET A 1 45.41 -10.65 -56.17
CA MET A 1 44.20 -10.01 -55.62
C MET A 1 43.17 -11.09 -55.27
N LYS A 2 43.15 -11.55 -54.01
CA LYS A 2 42.02 -12.30 -53.45
C LYS A 2 41.85 -11.80 -52.02
N GLN A 3 40.74 -11.10 -51.80
CA GLN A 3 40.43 -10.39 -50.58
C GLN A 3 40.09 -11.37 -49.45
N VAL A 4 40.60 -11.06 -48.27
CA VAL A 4 40.30 -11.72 -47.00
C VAL A 4 38.96 -11.20 -46.52
N PHE A 5 37.92 -12.04 -46.49
CA PHE A 5 36.66 -11.73 -45.81
C PHE A 5 36.86 -11.95 -44.30
N ARG A 6 36.94 -10.86 -43.54
CA ARG A 6 36.80 -10.88 -42.08
C ARG A 6 35.30 -10.86 -41.76
N VAL A 7 34.80 -11.96 -41.23
CA VAL A 7 33.47 -12.02 -40.62
C VAL A 7 33.56 -11.30 -39.28
N LEU A 8 33.00 -10.10 -39.19
CA LEU A 8 32.73 -9.42 -37.93
C LEU A 8 31.46 -10.05 -37.35
N VAL A 9 31.59 -10.88 -36.32
CA VAL A 9 30.45 -11.30 -35.51
C VAL A 9 30.10 -10.14 -34.58
N LEU A 10 29.12 -9.33 -34.99
CA LEU A 10 28.52 -8.34 -34.10
C LEU A 10 27.72 -9.12 -33.04
N SER A 11 28.26 -9.24 -31.83
CA SER A 11 27.50 -9.76 -30.70
C SER A 11 26.46 -8.71 -30.33
N ALA A 12 25.21 -8.93 -30.73
CA ALA A 12 24.08 -8.15 -30.25
C ALA A 12 23.94 -8.42 -28.74
N VAL A 13 24.36 -7.45 -27.94
CA VAL A 13 24.04 -7.42 -26.51
C VAL A 13 22.56 -7.11 -26.42
N PHE A 14 21.73 -8.15 -26.28
CA PHE A 14 20.36 -7.99 -25.84
C PHE A 14 20.40 -7.47 -24.41
N PHE A 15 20.17 -6.16 -24.26
CA PHE A 15 19.72 -5.63 -22.98
C PHE A 15 18.32 -6.19 -22.74
N PHE A 16 18.24 -7.29 -21.99
CA PHE A 16 17.01 -7.60 -21.30
C PHE A 16 16.75 -6.42 -20.36
N PHE A 17 15.69 -5.65 -20.64
CA PHE A 17 15.05 -4.85 -19.60
C PHE A 17 14.50 -5.87 -18.59
N ILE A 18 15.32 -6.25 -17.63
CA ILE A 18 14.82 -6.86 -16.40
C ILE A 18 14.06 -5.71 -15.74
N GLY A 19 12.73 -5.73 -15.84
CA GLY A 19 11.88 -4.84 -15.04
C GLY A 19 12.36 -4.93 -13.60
N ASN A 20 12.50 -3.78 -12.94
CA ASN A 20 12.94 -3.76 -11.54
C ASN A 20 11.90 -4.52 -10.73
N LEU A 21 12.23 -5.74 -10.30
CA LEU A 21 11.44 -6.48 -9.33
C LEU A 21 11.64 -5.77 -7.99
N LEU A 22 10.62 -5.04 -7.54
CA LEU A 22 10.67 -4.43 -6.22
C LEU A 22 10.51 -5.53 -5.17
N ALA A 23 11.12 -5.30 -4.00
CA ALA A 23 10.99 -6.24 -2.90
C ALA A 23 9.53 -6.24 -2.39
N GLN A 24 9.02 -7.41 -2.01
CA GLN A 24 7.70 -7.57 -1.39
C GLN A 24 7.88 -7.55 0.12
N ASN A 25 7.50 -6.46 0.77
CA ASN A 25 7.62 -6.29 2.21
C ASN A 25 6.25 -6.02 2.84
N ALA A 26 5.96 -6.72 3.95
CA ALA A 26 4.79 -6.45 4.76
C ALA A 26 5.00 -6.82 6.23
N SER A 27 4.55 -5.93 7.11
CA SER A 27 4.61 -6.04 8.58
C SER A 27 3.26 -5.73 9.24
N PHE A 28 2.24 -5.39 8.45
CA PHE A 28 0.91 -5.07 8.95
C PHE A 28 -0.17 -5.49 7.95
N ASN A 29 -1.38 -5.75 8.46
CA ASN A 29 -2.59 -5.81 7.65
C ASN A 29 -3.33 -4.47 7.69
N TYR A 30 -4.01 -4.14 6.61
CA TYR A 30 -4.86 -2.95 6.54
C TYR A 30 -6.06 -3.07 7.49
N SER A 31 -6.44 -1.95 8.10
CA SER A 31 -7.78 -1.81 8.69
C SER A 31 -8.79 -1.60 7.57
N THR A 32 -9.94 -2.28 7.66
CA THR A 32 -10.97 -2.22 6.63
C THR A 32 -12.24 -1.53 7.10
N SER A 33 -12.91 -0.83 6.20
CA SER A 33 -14.27 -0.32 6.38
C SER A 33 -15.05 -0.57 5.10
N THR A 34 -16.36 -0.81 5.20
CA THR A 34 -17.23 -1.07 4.04
C THR A 34 -18.45 -0.18 4.06
N GLY A 35 -19.04 0.09 2.89
CA GLY A 35 -20.29 0.82 2.80
C GLY A 35 -20.90 0.76 1.40
N THR A 36 -21.97 1.52 1.20
CA THR A 36 -22.66 1.64 -0.10
C THR A 36 -22.04 2.77 -0.91
N ILE A 37 -21.90 2.60 -2.22
CA ILE A 37 -21.43 3.65 -3.13
C ILE A 37 -22.36 4.88 -3.03
N GLY A 38 -21.76 6.07 -3.06
CA GLY A 38 -22.44 7.35 -2.86
C GLY A 38 -22.54 7.81 -1.41
N THR A 39 -22.03 7.02 -0.46
CA THR A 39 -21.89 7.44 0.95
C THR A 39 -20.56 8.15 1.19
N THR A 40 -19.54 7.44 1.69
CA THR A 40 -18.18 7.96 1.88
C THR A 40 -17.41 7.99 0.57
N TYR A 41 -17.57 6.96 -0.24
CA TYR A 41 -16.91 6.80 -1.54
C TYR A 41 -17.95 6.73 -2.64
N SER A 42 -17.65 7.39 -3.76
CA SER A 42 -18.49 7.42 -4.96
C SER A 42 -17.71 6.86 -6.13
N TRP A 43 -18.45 6.30 -7.10
CA TRP A 43 -17.90 5.93 -8.39
C TRP A 43 -17.35 7.16 -9.11
N ILE A 44 -16.14 7.04 -9.66
CA ILE A 44 -15.53 8.06 -10.50
C ILE A 44 -15.57 7.54 -11.93
N ASP A 45 -16.43 8.12 -12.76
CA ASP A 45 -16.49 7.80 -14.19
C ASP A 45 -15.19 8.24 -14.89
N CYS A 46 -14.38 7.26 -15.31
CA CYS A 46 -13.10 7.45 -15.96
C CYS A 46 -13.20 7.43 -17.49
N SER A 47 -14.40 7.41 -18.09
CA SER A 47 -14.59 7.43 -19.56
C SER A 47 -14.05 8.71 -20.24
N SER A 48 -13.80 9.77 -19.45
CA SER A 48 -13.11 10.99 -19.89
C SER A 48 -11.58 10.95 -19.70
N GLY A 49 -11.07 9.86 -19.13
CA GLY A 49 -9.67 9.61 -18.84
C GLY A 49 -8.91 9.00 -20.01
N THR A 50 -7.93 8.15 -19.72
CA THR A 50 -7.21 7.37 -20.73
C THR A 50 -7.77 5.96 -20.77
N GLU A 51 -8.26 5.56 -21.94
CA GLU A 51 -8.63 4.17 -22.24
C GLU A 51 -7.35 3.35 -22.48
N ILE A 52 -7.35 2.11 -22.00
CA ILE A 52 -6.39 1.09 -22.42
C ILE A 52 -7.12 0.22 -23.43
N ASP A 53 -6.77 0.37 -24.71
CA ASP A 53 -7.40 -0.36 -25.81
C ASP A 53 -6.63 -1.65 -26.17
N ASN A 54 -7.16 -2.45 -27.10
CA ASN A 54 -6.50 -3.68 -27.54
C ASN A 54 -5.09 -3.46 -28.12
N ALA A 55 -4.76 -2.27 -28.64
CA ALA A 55 -3.43 -2.01 -29.17
C ALA A 55 -2.43 -1.64 -28.06
N ASP A 56 -2.92 -1.30 -26.87
CA ASP A 56 -2.12 -0.87 -25.74
C ASP A 56 -1.57 -2.02 -24.88
N TRP A 57 -2.24 -3.18 -24.88
CA TRP A 57 -1.83 -4.34 -24.10
C TRP A 57 -0.50 -4.91 -24.57
N THR A 58 0.36 -5.21 -23.62
CA THR A 58 1.61 -5.94 -23.83
C THR A 58 1.41 -7.40 -23.47
N THR A 59 1.81 -8.30 -24.35
CA THR A 59 1.82 -9.75 -24.12
C THR A 59 3.26 -10.27 -24.06
N ILE A 60 3.54 -11.21 -23.16
CA ILE A 60 4.81 -11.93 -23.00
C ILE A 60 4.72 -13.32 -23.64
N SER A 61 3.53 -13.93 -23.63
CA SER A 61 3.25 -15.27 -24.12
C SER A 61 3.17 -15.32 -25.65
N THR A 62 3.21 -16.54 -26.20
CA THR A 62 3.01 -16.77 -27.64
C THR A 62 1.52 -16.71 -28.05
N TYR A 63 0.61 -16.44 -27.11
CA TYR A 63 -0.79 -16.24 -27.42
C TYR A 63 -0.91 -14.93 -28.23
N SER A 64 -1.58 -15.02 -29.38
CA SER A 64 -1.76 -13.89 -30.28
C SER A 64 -3.12 -13.26 -30.01
N GLY A 65 -3.11 -12.04 -29.49
CA GLY A 65 -4.30 -11.29 -29.07
C GLY A 65 -3.88 -10.23 -28.08
N ALA A 66 -4.75 -9.25 -27.80
CA ALA A 66 -4.59 -8.38 -26.64
C ALA A 66 -5.28 -8.97 -25.40
N ASP A 67 -6.04 -10.05 -25.59
CA ASP A 67 -6.37 -11.08 -24.61
C ASP A 67 -5.07 -11.66 -24.05
N GLU A 68 -5.04 -11.94 -22.75
CA GLU A 68 -3.81 -12.27 -22.01
C GLU A 68 -2.76 -11.16 -22.07
N GLY A 69 -3.09 -10.00 -21.51
CA GLY A 69 -2.26 -8.81 -21.59
C GLY A 69 -2.06 -8.08 -20.27
N TYR A 70 -1.08 -7.18 -20.28
CA TYR A 70 -0.95 -6.16 -19.24
C TYR A 70 -0.51 -4.80 -19.81
N LYS A 71 -0.80 -3.74 -19.06
CA LYS A 71 -0.34 -2.38 -19.33
C LYS A 71 0.41 -1.83 -18.13
N ASN A 72 1.68 -1.48 -18.36
CA ASN A 72 2.44 -0.72 -17.39
C ASN A 72 2.18 0.78 -17.59
N ILE A 73 1.81 1.47 -16.51
CA ILE A 73 1.72 2.93 -16.46
C ILE A 73 2.47 3.44 -15.23
N ASN A 74 2.95 4.68 -15.25
CA ASN A 74 3.65 5.24 -14.09
C ASN A 74 2.65 5.65 -13.01
N PHE A 75 3.05 5.53 -11.75
CA PHE A 75 2.30 6.15 -10.66
C PHE A 75 2.21 7.67 -10.86
N PRO A 76 1.03 8.30 -10.72
CA PRO A 76 0.88 9.75 -10.88
C PRO A 76 1.37 10.55 -9.66
N PHE A 77 1.57 9.89 -8.53
CA PHE A 77 2.11 10.41 -7.28
C PHE A 77 2.78 9.30 -6.48
N SER A 78 3.60 9.66 -5.49
CA SER A 78 4.16 8.67 -4.57
C SER A 78 3.05 8.03 -3.75
N PHE A 79 3.08 6.70 -3.63
CA PHE A 79 2.09 5.91 -2.92
C PHE A 79 2.76 4.83 -2.09
N ARG A 80 2.22 4.52 -0.91
CA ARG A 80 2.69 3.43 -0.07
C ARG A 80 1.66 2.29 -0.05
N PHE A 81 2.11 1.09 -0.39
CA PHE A 81 1.34 -0.14 -0.25
C PHE A 81 2.11 -1.11 0.64
N TYR A 82 1.49 -1.55 1.74
CA TYR A 82 2.21 -2.27 2.80
C TYR A 82 3.50 -1.54 3.23
N ASP A 83 4.65 -2.19 3.19
CA ASP A 83 5.94 -1.60 3.59
C ASP A 83 6.72 -0.96 2.45
N ASP A 84 6.21 -1.05 1.22
CA ASP A 84 6.88 -0.57 0.03
C ASP A 84 6.35 0.79 -0.40
N ASN A 85 7.27 1.67 -0.82
CA ASN A 85 6.97 3.00 -1.33
C ASN A 85 7.22 3.04 -2.84
N TYR A 86 6.19 3.37 -3.60
CA TYR A 86 6.27 3.64 -5.03
C TYR A 86 6.34 5.13 -5.27
N THR A 87 7.13 5.53 -6.24
CA THR A 87 7.33 6.90 -6.69
C THR A 87 6.78 7.07 -8.11
N THR A 88 6.79 8.29 -8.63
CA THR A 88 6.38 8.55 -10.02
C THR A 88 7.32 7.95 -11.08
N SER A 89 8.44 7.35 -10.65
CA SER A 89 9.36 6.59 -11.53
C SER A 89 9.04 5.10 -11.56
N ASP A 90 8.21 4.63 -10.64
CA ASP A 90 7.75 3.24 -10.56
C ASP A 90 6.48 3.06 -11.38
N GLN A 91 6.22 1.82 -11.78
CA GLN A 91 5.09 1.47 -12.63
C GLN A 91 4.09 0.62 -11.86
N ILE A 92 2.81 0.81 -12.19
CA ILE A 92 1.70 -0.06 -11.84
C ILE A 92 1.29 -0.83 -13.09
N SER A 93 1.07 -2.13 -12.95
CA SER A 93 0.80 -3.05 -14.05
C SER A 93 -0.64 -3.55 -13.98
N ILE A 94 -1.46 -3.09 -14.91
CA ILE A 94 -2.89 -3.42 -15.03
C ILE A 94 -3.00 -4.66 -15.91
N SER A 95 -3.70 -5.71 -15.48
CA SER A 95 -3.86 -6.96 -16.24
C SER A 95 -5.27 -7.10 -16.81
N THR A 96 -5.40 -7.69 -17.99
CA THR A 96 -6.71 -8.10 -18.54
C THR A 96 -7.46 -9.02 -17.58
N ASN A 97 -6.73 -9.86 -16.83
CA ASN A 97 -7.23 -10.90 -15.93
C ASN A 97 -7.68 -10.40 -14.55
N GLY A 98 -8.21 -9.17 -14.47
CA GLY A 98 -8.89 -8.68 -13.27
C GLY A 98 -7.98 -8.47 -12.05
N PHE A 99 -6.71 -8.14 -12.26
CA PHE A 99 -5.83 -7.74 -11.17
C PHE A 99 -4.84 -6.65 -11.58
N ILE A 100 -4.26 -6.01 -10.57
CA ILE A 100 -3.22 -5.01 -10.74
C ILE A 100 -2.02 -5.41 -9.89
N ARG A 101 -0.83 -5.38 -10.49
CA ARG A 101 0.44 -5.64 -9.81
C ARG A 101 1.24 -4.35 -9.63
N LEU A 102 1.78 -4.14 -8.43
CA LEU A 102 2.47 -2.90 -8.06
C LEU A 102 3.99 -3.03 -8.06
N ASP A 103 4.53 -4.24 -7.89
CA ASP A 103 5.96 -4.50 -7.65
C ASP A 103 6.73 -5.03 -8.88
N ALA A 104 6.02 -5.39 -9.95
CA ALA A 104 6.58 -5.74 -11.26
C ALA A 104 5.48 -5.73 -12.33
N SER A 105 5.81 -6.15 -13.55
CA SER A 105 4.79 -6.42 -14.58
C SER A 105 3.89 -7.60 -14.18
N ALA A 106 2.59 -7.46 -14.43
CA ALA A 106 1.61 -8.51 -14.26
C ALA A 106 1.93 -9.70 -15.17
N THR A 107 1.52 -10.90 -14.74
CA THR A 107 1.55 -12.08 -15.60
C THR A 107 0.40 -11.99 -16.60
N ASP A 108 0.64 -12.52 -17.79
CA ASP A 108 -0.31 -12.67 -18.88
C ASP A 108 -0.67 -14.15 -19.09
N ASP A 109 -0.76 -14.89 -17.99
CA ASP A 109 -1.08 -16.31 -18.00
C ASP A 109 -2.40 -16.51 -17.24
N PHE A 110 -3.49 -16.68 -17.98
CA PHE A 110 -4.82 -16.89 -17.44
C PHE A 110 -4.87 -18.07 -16.48
N THR A 111 -4.04 -19.10 -16.69
CA THR A 111 -4.03 -20.26 -15.80
C THR A 111 -3.51 -19.90 -14.42
N VAL A 112 -2.66 -18.88 -14.31
CA VAL A 112 -2.22 -18.33 -13.03
C VAL A 112 -3.31 -17.49 -12.38
N ALA A 113 -4.03 -16.67 -13.16
CA ALA A 113 -5.12 -15.86 -12.65
C ALA A 113 -6.32 -16.71 -12.20
N GLN A 114 -6.79 -17.63 -13.03
CA GLN A 114 -7.89 -18.56 -12.75
C GLN A 114 -7.63 -19.45 -11.54
N ALA A 115 -6.38 -19.90 -11.37
CA ALA A 115 -6.01 -20.74 -10.24
C ALA A 115 -5.73 -19.94 -8.97
N TYR A 116 -5.79 -18.60 -9.02
CA TYR A 116 -5.47 -17.76 -7.89
C TYR A 116 -6.57 -17.84 -6.82
N ASP A 117 -6.15 -18.07 -5.58
CA ASP A 117 -6.99 -17.97 -4.41
C ASP A 117 -6.44 -16.87 -3.52
N LEU A 118 -7.23 -15.84 -3.25
CA LEU A 118 -6.85 -14.73 -2.38
C LEU A 118 -6.86 -15.21 -0.92
N ALA A 119 -5.78 -15.89 -0.56
CA ALA A 119 -5.59 -16.57 0.71
C ALA A 119 -4.38 -16.04 1.49
N SER A 120 -4.19 -16.55 2.70
CA SER A 120 -3.10 -16.14 3.60
C SER A 120 -1.70 -16.58 3.18
N THR A 121 -1.57 -17.32 2.09
CA THR A 121 -0.28 -17.84 1.61
C THR A 121 0.41 -16.87 0.68
N ALA A 122 1.72 -16.73 0.83
CA ALA A 122 2.56 -15.96 -0.11
C ALA A 122 2.29 -16.39 -1.56
N THR A 123 2.37 -15.42 -2.47
CA THR A 123 2.11 -15.63 -3.90
C THR A 123 3.29 -15.15 -4.73
N ASN A 124 3.55 -15.86 -5.84
CA ASN A 124 4.53 -15.42 -6.83
C ASN A 124 4.03 -14.23 -7.68
N MET A 125 2.73 -13.90 -7.58
CA MET A 125 2.14 -12.74 -8.24
C MET A 125 2.57 -11.40 -7.63
N GLY A 126 3.21 -11.42 -6.46
CA GLY A 126 3.73 -10.22 -5.83
C GLY A 126 2.69 -9.43 -5.02
N GLN A 127 2.86 -8.11 -5.03
CA GLN A 127 1.91 -7.17 -4.44
C GLN A 127 0.81 -6.86 -5.43
N ILE A 128 -0.38 -7.39 -5.16
CA ILE A 128 -1.52 -7.30 -6.07
C ILE A 128 -2.79 -6.76 -5.42
N ILE A 129 -3.61 -6.16 -6.27
CA ILE A 129 -5.01 -5.83 -5.99
C ILE A 129 -5.85 -6.69 -6.92
N CYS A 130 -6.69 -7.54 -6.34
CA CYS A 130 -7.61 -8.41 -7.07
C CYS A 130 -8.92 -7.66 -7.28
N LEU A 131 -9.41 -7.66 -8.52
CA LEU A 131 -10.59 -6.94 -9.01
C LEU A 131 -11.44 -7.93 -9.82
N GLY A 132 -11.79 -9.05 -9.20
CA GLY A 132 -12.41 -10.19 -9.90
C GLY A 132 -11.35 -10.97 -10.69
N ILE A 133 -10.26 -11.35 -10.02
CA ILE A 133 -9.15 -12.06 -10.66
C ILE A 133 -9.61 -13.43 -11.18
N GLU A 134 -9.51 -13.62 -12.50
CA GLU A 134 -9.90 -14.82 -13.24
C GLU A 134 -9.37 -14.70 -14.70
N ASP A 135 -9.60 -15.69 -15.55
CA ASP A 135 -9.43 -15.64 -17.01
C ASP A 135 -10.45 -14.66 -17.62
N ASN A 136 -10.15 -13.37 -17.68
CA ASN A 136 -11.14 -12.33 -18.01
C ASN A 136 -10.92 -11.75 -19.42
N ASP A 137 -12.00 -11.30 -20.05
CA ASP A 137 -11.93 -10.62 -21.35
C ASP A 137 -12.04 -9.11 -21.21
N THR A 138 -11.18 -8.38 -21.91
CA THR A 138 -11.27 -6.91 -22.08
C THR A 138 -11.31 -6.50 -23.55
N GLU A 139 -11.29 -7.47 -24.48
CA GLU A 139 -11.30 -7.27 -25.92
C GLU A 139 -12.71 -7.32 -26.53
N ASP A 140 -13.72 -7.68 -25.75
CA ASP A 140 -15.08 -7.78 -26.22
C ASP A 140 -15.67 -6.40 -26.63
N ALA A 141 -16.89 -6.40 -27.15
CA ALA A 141 -17.51 -5.19 -27.67
C ALA A 141 -17.87 -4.15 -26.58
N VAL A 142 -17.92 -4.54 -25.30
CA VAL A 142 -18.52 -3.75 -24.20
C VAL A 142 -17.54 -3.43 -23.07
N SER A 143 -16.63 -4.34 -22.74
CA SER A 143 -15.61 -4.25 -21.71
C SER A 143 -14.65 -3.10 -22.00
N ARG A 144 -14.42 -2.23 -21.03
CA ARG A 144 -13.48 -1.12 -21.17
C ARG A 144 -12.64 -0.96 -19.92
N VAL A 145 -11.37 -0.61 -20.12
CA VAL A 145 -10.46 -0.30 -19.02
C VAL A 145 -10.01 1.15 -19.15
N TYR A 146 -10.29 1.94 -18.13
CA TYR A 146 -9.92 3.36 -18.07
C TYR A 146 -9.04 3.63 -16.86
N TYR A 147 -8.21 4.67 -16.97
CA TYR A 147 -7.59 5.27 -15.80
C TYR A 147 -7.59 6.79 -15.85
N GLN A 148 -7.70 7.42 -14.69
CA GLN A 148 -7.72 8.87 -14.56
C GLN A 148 -7.13 9.31 -13.22
N THR A 149 -6.40 10.43 -13.21
CA THR A 149 -6.07 11.13 -11.97
C THR A 149 -6.93 12.38 -11.84
N THR A 150 -7.71 12.47 -10.77
CA THR A 150 -8.55 13.63 -10.46
C THR A 150 -8.02 14.39 -9.24
N GLY A 151 -8.52 15.61 -9.03
CA GLY A 151 -8.09 16.48 -7.94
C GLY A 151 -6.81 17.27 -8.23
N THR A 152 -6.23 17.85 -7.19
CA THR A 152 -5.00 18.66 -7.27
C THR A 152 -4.06 18.29 -6.13
N THR A 153 -2.74 18.36 -6.36
CA THR A 153 -1.75 18.08 -5.31
C THR A 153 -2.02 18.93 -4.07
N PRO A 154 -2.00 18.36 -2.85
CA PRO A 154 -1.62 16.97 -2.49
C PRO A 154 -2.81 16.00 -2.32
N ASN A 155 -3.98 16.34 -2.84
CA ASN A 155 -5.24 15.59 -2.66
C ASN A 155 -5.73 15.00 -3.98
N ARG A 156 -4.85 14.35 -4.74
CA ARG A 156 -5.23 13.62 -5.96
C ARG A 156 -5.78 12.24 -5.63
N ILE A 157 -6.66 11.76 -6.51
CA ILE A 157 -7.16 10.39 -6.53
C ILE A 157 -6.77 9.80 -7.88
N PHE A 158 -6.01 8.72 -7.86
CA PHE A 158 -5.74 7.93 -9.06
C PHE A 158 -6.73 6.78 -9.12
N THR A 159 -7.45 6.66 -10.22
CA THR A 159 -8.53 5.69 -10.39
C THR A 159 -8.25 4.81 -11.59
N ILE A 160 -8.45 3.51 -11.44
CA ILE A 160 -8.50 2.54 -12.54
C ILE A 160 -9.88 1.90 -12.48
N GLU A 161 -10.59 1.93 -13.60
CA GLU A 161 -11.95 1.43 -13.77
C GLU A 161 -11.95 0.34 -14.83
N TYR A 162 -12.49 -0.81 -14.46
CA TYR A 162 -12.94 -1.85 -15.37
C TYR A 162 -14.46 -1.71 -15.49
N GLN A 163 -14.91 -1.22 -16.64
CA GLN A 163 -16.33 -1.12 -16.98
C GLN A 163 -16.74 -2.37 -17.74
N ASP A 164 -17.86 -2.98 -17.33
CA ASP A 164 -18.41 -4.20 -17.93
C ASP A 164 -17.32 -5.26 -18.17
N LEU A 165 -16.45 -5.57 -17.20
CA LEU A 165 -15.39 -6.57 -17.35
C LEU A 165 -16.01 -7.96 -17.48
N GLU A 166 -15.73 -8.67 -18.58
CA GLU A 166 -16.17 -10.06 -18.71
C GLU A 166 -15.36 -10.94 -17.74
N ILE A 167 -16.05 -11.55 -16.78
CA ILE A 167 -15.44 -12.47 -15.82
C ILE A 167 -15.57 -13.90 -16.33
N ASN A 168 -14.44 -14.62 -16.45
CA ASN A 168 -14.35 -15.94 -17.08
C ASN A 168 -14.74 -15.89 -18.57
N PHE A 169 -13.72 -15.83 -19.43
CA PHE A 169 -13.80 -15.65 -20.86
C PHE A 169 -14.84 -16.58 -21.51
N GLY A 170 -15.69 -15.99 -22.35
CA GLY A 170 -16.72 -16.69 -23.12
C GLY A 170 -18.01 -16.99 -22.35
N THR A 171 -18.15 -16.48 -21.12
CA THR A 171 -19.41 -16.58 -20.36
C THR A 171 -20.39 -15.46 -20.70
N ASN A 172 -19.91 -14.35 -21.28
CA ASN A 172 -20.66 -13.12 -21.54
C ASN A 172 -21.34 -12.60 -20.26
N LYS A 173 -20.60 -12.63 -19.15
CA LYS A 173 -21.01 -12.18 -17.82
C LYS A 173 -20.08 -11.10 -17.32
N HIS A 174 -20.64 -9.99 -16.88
CA HIS A 174 -19.89 -8.73 -16.75
C HIS A 174 -20.00 -8.13 -15.35
N ALA A 175 -18.93 -7.48 -14.91
CA ALA A 175 -18.87 -6.77 -13.64
C ALA A 175 -18.22 -5.39 -13.79
N ASP A 176 -18.81 -4.38 -13.16
CA ASP A 176 -18.19 -3.06 -13.01
C ASP A 176 -17.32 -3.05 -11.74
N ILE A 177 -16.00 -2.86 -11.89
CA ILE A 177 -15.06 -2.85 -10.76
C ILE A 177 -14.09 -1.68 -10.86
N GLN A 178 -13.89 -0.96 -9.76
CA GLN A 178 -13.03 0.22 -9.71
C GLN A 178 -12.08 0.17 -8.51
N VAL A 179 -10.83 0.62 -8.69
CA VAL A 179 -9.90 0.88 -7.59
C VAL A 179 -9.47 2.34 -7.59
N GLN A 180 -9.40 2.93 -6.39
CA GLN A 180 -9.00 4.30 -6.14
C GLN A 180 -7.81 4.34 -5.17
N PHE A 181 -6.77 5.09 -5.54
CA PHE A 181 -5.58 5.36 -4.73
C PHE A 181 -5.60 6.82 -4.28
N TYR A 182 -5.43 7.07 -2.98
CA TYR A 182 -5.48 8.43 -2.42
C TYR A 182 -4.08 8.95 -2.06
N GLU A 183 -3.65 10.03 -2.71
CA GLU A 183 -2.27 10.56 -2.64
C GLU A 183 -1.73 10.75 -1.21
N THR A 184 -2.38 11.57 -0.38
CA THR A 184 -1.84 11.87 0.97
C THR A 184 -2.10 10.75 1.97
N SER A 185 -3.27 10.12 1.91
CA SER A 185 -3.68 9.14 2.92
C SER A 185 -3.15 7.73 2.66
N ASN A 186 -2.68 7.46 1.44
CA ASN A 186 -2.24 6.14 0.98
C ASN A 186 -3.33 5.05 1.17
N LYS A 187 -4.60 5.47 1.15
CA LYS A 187 -5.74 4.55 1.15
C LYS A 187 -5.89 3.92 -0.23
N VAL A 188 -6.28 2.66 -0.23
CA VAL A 188 -6.84 1.98 -1.39
C VAL A 188 -8.33 1.81 -1.14
N VAL A 189 -9.17 2.11 -2.13
CA VAL A 189 -10.60 1.84 -2.08
C VAL A 189 -10.97 1.02 -3.29
N ILE A 190 -11.62 -0.12 -3.08
CA ILE A 190 -12.20 -0.92 -4.17
C ILE A 190 -13.71 -0.72 -4.13
N LEU A 191 -14.31 -0.48 -5.29
CA LEU A 191 -15.74 -0.31 -5.49
C LEU A 191 -16.24 -1.40 -6.43
N MET A 192 -17.35 -2.04 -6.05
CA MET A 192 -18.08 -3.01 -6.85
C MET A 192 -19.40 -2.39 -7.29
N GLY A 193 -19.58 -2.27 -8.60
CA GLY A 193 -20.76 -1.71 -9.23
C GLY A 193 -21.90 -2.72 -9.33
N ALA A 194 -22.47 -2.87 -10.53
CA ALA A 194 -23.41 -3.94 -10.83
C ALA A 194 -22.66 -5.10 -11.51
N ASP A 195 -23.21 -6.30 -11.39
CA ASP A 195 -22.76 -7.46 -12.12
C ASP A 195 -23.92 -8.40 -12.47
N ASP A 196 -23.66 -9.33 -13.39
CA ASP A 196 -24.51 -10.50 -13.65
C ASP A 196 -23.73 -11.83 -13.67
N VAL A 197 -22.59 -11.84 -12.96
CA VAL A 197 -21.58 -12.89 -12.90
C VAL A 197 -22.03 -14.02 -11.99
N SER A 198 -21.70 -15.25 -12.38
CA SER A 198 -21.94 -16.47 -11.59
C SER A 198 -20.68 -17.31 -11.38
N GLN A 199 -19.53 -16.74 -11.75
CA GLN A 199 -18.25 -17.37 -11.60
C GLN A 199 -17.83 -17.31 -10.13
N ILE A 200 -17.68 -18.49 -9.53
CA ILE A 200 -17.11 -18.62 -8.19
C ILE A 200 -15.60 -18.41 -8.30
N SER A 201 -15.00 -17.85 -7.25
CA SER A 201 -13.55 -17.62 -7.06
C SER A 201 -12.94 -16.47 -7.85
N ALA A 202 -13.76 -15.62 -8.47
CA ALA A 202 -13.31 -14.33 -8.98
C ALA A 202 -13.11 -13.38 -7.78
N ASP A 203 -11.93 -13.41 -7.19
CA ASP A 203 -11.68 -12.76 -5.90
C ASP A 203 -11.45 -11.25 -6.01
N ILE A 204 -11.97 -10.52 -5.02
CA ILE A 204 -11.74 -9.07 -4.85
C ILE A 204 -11.03 -8.82 -3.52
N GLY A 205 -9.93 -8.06 -3.56
CA GLY A 205 -9.21 -7.65 -2.37
C GLY A 205 -7.75 -7.29 -2.62
N ILE A 206 -6.89 -7.44 -1.60
CA ILE A 206 -5.48 -7.06 -1.67
C ILE A 206 -4.56 -8.15 -1.11
N HIS A 207 -3.38 -8.31 -1.70
CA HIS A 207 -2.36 -9.25 -1.24
C HIS A 207 -0.96 -8.62 -1.29
N SER A 208 -0.17 -8.77 -0.22
CA SER A 208 1.17 -8.16 -0.13
C SER A 208 2.29 -8.96 -0.83
N GLY A 209 1.97 -10.18 -1.25
CA GLY A 209 2.95 -11.17 -1.72
C GLY A 209 3.57 -11.99 -0.59
N VAL A 210 3.42 -11.55 0.66
CA VAL A 210 4.00 -12.17 1.86
C VAL A 210 2.92 -12.94 2.63
N ASN A 211 3.31 -14.06 3.25
CA ASN A 211 2.44 -14.87 4.11
C ASN A 211 1.71 -14.00 5.14
N THR A 212 0.43 -14.27 5.34
CA THR A 212 -0.48 -13.68 6.34
C THR A 212 -0.85 -12.20 6.14
N PHE A 213 -0.31 -11.55 5.11
CA PHE A 213 -0.54 -10.13 4.84
C PHE A 213 -1.37 -9.96 3.57
N PHE A 214 -2.69 -10.07 3.76
CA PHE A 214 -3.70 -10.03 2.71
C PHE A 214 -5.05 -9.64 3.32
N ASN A 215 -5.99 -9.25 2.46
CA ASN A 215 -7.39 -9.15 2.82
C ASN A 215 -8.24 -9.52 1.59
N LYS A 216 -9.03 -10.59 1.73
CA LYS A 216 -10.11 -10.92 0.79
C LYS A 216 -11.37 -10.19 1.25
N TRP A 217 -11.92 -9.34 0.39
CA TRP A 217 -13.18 -8.66 0.68
C TRP A 217 -14.35 -9.58 0.37
N GLN A 218 -14.45 -10.02 -0.89
CA GLN A 218 -15.53 -10.86 -1.40
C GLN A 218 -15.09 -11.52 -2.71
N ASP A 219 -15.97 -12.37 -3.24
CA ASP A 219 -15.94 -12.89 -4.61
C ASP A 219 -16.99 -12.12 -5.43
N VAL A 220 -16.85 -12.09 -6.76
CA VAL A 220 -17.79 -11.36 -7.63
C VAL A 220 -19.21 -11.95 -7.55
N ASP A 221 -19.39 -13.27 -7.74
CA ASP A 221 -20.71 -13.94 -7.81
C ASP A 221 -21.58 -13.70 -6.55
N ASN A 222 -21.00 -13.79 -5.37
CA ASN A 222 -21.75 -13.67 -4.10
C ASN A 222 -21.50 -12.34 -3.37
N GLY A 223 -20.83 -11.39 -4.02
CA GLY A 223 -20.45 -10.11 -3.48
C GLY A 223 -21.62 -9.16 -3.26
N ALA A 224 -21.41 -8.15 -2.40
CA ALA A 224 -22.32 -7.01 -2.32
C ALA A 224 -22.06 -6.07 -3.51
N ASN A 225 -23.08 -5.89 -4.33
CA ASN A 225 -23.11 -4.86 -5.37
C ASN A 225 -23.37 -3.47 -4.81
N ASN A 226 -23.00 -2.46 -5.59
CA ASN A 226 -23.10 -1.05 -5.25
C ASN A 226 -22.44 -0.76 -3.89
N ALA A 227 -21.29 -1.39 -3.65
CA ALA A 227 -20.58 -1.35 -2.38
C ALA A 227 -19.11 -0.96 -2.56
N TRP A 228 -18.47 -0.56 -1.46
CA TRP A 228 -17.05 -0.28 -1.41
C TRP A 228 -16.40 -0.90 -0.18
N ILE A 229 -15.10 -1.19 -0.30
CA ILE A 229 -14.20 -1.44 0.81
C ILE A 229 -13.03 -0.45 0.78
N GLU A 230 -12.75 0.15 1.93
CA GLU A 230 -11.60 1.00 2.17
C GLU A 230 -10.53 0.20 2.91
N TYR A 231 -9.29 0.28 2.42
CA TYR A 231 -8.08 -0.19 3.08
C TYR A 231 -7.31 1.01 3.60
N THR A 232 -7.30 1.16 4.93
CA THR A 232 -6.53 2.18 5.63
C THR A 232 -5.37 1.55 6.38
N MET A 233 -4.15 2.06 6.17
CA MET A 233 -3.01 1.62 6.96
C MET A 233 -3.27 1.84 8.46
N PRO A 234 -2.98 0.87 9.33
CA PRO A 234 -3.20 1.02 10.75
C PRO A 234 -2.36 2.19 11.28
N ALA A 235 -2.99 3.01 12.12
CA ALA A 235 -2.31 4.11 12.77
C ALA A 235 -1.23 3.57 13.73
N LYS A 236 -0.08 4.24 13.78
CA LYS A 236 0.93 3.96 14.80
C LYS A 236 0.31 4.09 16.19
N SER A 237 0.48 3.05 17.01
CA SER A 237 0.05 3.02 18.40
C SER A 237 1.19 2.56 19.31
N PHE A 238 1.12 2.93 20.59
CA PHE A 238 1.95 2.35 21.63
C PHE A 238 1.12 1.33 22.41
N ASN A 239 1.72 0.20 22.76
CA ASN A 239 1.06 -0.78 23.61
C ASN A 239 1.18 -0.41 25.10
N SER A 240 2.35 0.08 25.50
CA SER A 240 2.62 0.49 26.88
C SER A 240 3.79 1.47 26.94
N ILE A 241 3.83 2.25 28.01
CA ILE A 241 5.00 3.03 28.39
C ILE A 241 5.62 2.32 29.59
N THR A 242 6.85 1.83 29.44
CA THR A 242 7.61 1.27 30.56
C THR A 242 8.45 2.39 31.17
N TYR A 243 8.37 2.53 32.48
CA TYR A 243 9.20 3.47 33.20
C TYR A 243 10.10 2.74 34.19
N ASN A 244 11.32 3.22 34.34
CA ASN A 244 12.26 2.77 35.36
C ASN A 244 12.58 3.97 36.26
N GLN A 245 12.35 3.82 37.57
CA GLN A 245 12.87 4.80 38.53
C GLN A 245 14.40 4.71 38.49
N ALA A 246 15.03 5.77 38.01
CA ALA A 246 16.48 5.77 37.75
C ALA A 246 17.30 5.85 39.03
N SER A 247 16.75 6.51 40.06
CA SER A 247 17.35 6.59 41.37
C SER A 247 16.28 6.42 42.45
N THR A 248 16.56 5.52 43.39
CA THR A 248 15.86 5.44 44.69
C THR A 248 16.65 6.15 45.80
N ALA A 249 17.82 6.71 45.48
CA ALA A 249 18.66 7.41 46.44
C ALA A 249 18.12 8.80 46.74
N ASP A 250 18.38 9.27 47.96
CA ASP A 250 18.04 10.62 48.40
C ASP A 250 18.66 11.66 47.45
N VAL A 251 17.83 12.58 46.96
CA VAL A 251 18.29 13.75 46.21
C VAL A 251 18.52 14.87 47.20
N SER A 252 19.74 15.40 47.26
CA SER A 252 20.03 16.52 48.16
C SER A 252 19.38 17.81 47.66
N PRO A 253 18.97 18.74 48.56
CA PRO A 253 18.44 20.03 48.15
C PRO A 253 19.38 20.74 47.15
N SER A 254 18.81 21.25 46.05
CA SER A 254 19.55 21.92 44.96
C SER A 254 20.55 21.05 44.17
N GLN A 255 20.53 19.72 44.31
CA GLN A 255 21.34 18.84 43.47
C GLN A 255 20.99 19.03 41.99
N ALA A 256 21.99 19.34 41.18
CA ALA A 256 21.80 19.53 39.74
C ALA A 256 21.82 18.19 38.99
N ASN A 257 20.94 18.06 37.99
CA ASN A 257 20.88 16.92 37.07
C ASN A 257 20.73 15.55 37.76
N ALA A 258 20.01 15.49 38.88
CA ALA A 258 19.63 14.22 39.47
C ALA A 258 18.75 13.43 38.49
N GLU A 259 19.11 12.17 38.24
CA GLU A 259 18.36 11.28 37.36
C GLU A 259 17.14 10.74 38.13
N ILE A 260 15.94 11.13 37.70
CA ILE A 260 14.69 10.82 38.42
C ILE A 260 13.95 9.65 37.77
N LEU A 261 13.61 9.81 36.48
CA LEU A 261 12.78 8.86 35.74
C LEU A 261 13.37 8.65 34.36
N ARG A 262 13.53 7.39 33.96
CA ARG A 262 13.73 7.01 32.56
C ARG A 262 12.45 6.41 32.03
N MET A 263 12.02 6.89 30.87
CA MET A 263 10.88 6.37 30.14
C MET A 263 11.38 5.81 28.82
N ASP A 264 11.24 4.50 28.63
CA ASP A 264 11.57 3.83 27.38
C ASP A 264 10.28 3.66 26.59
N VAL A 265 10.20 4.33 25.44
CA VAL A 265 9.07 4.18 24.52
C VAL A 265 9.45 3.12 23.51
N ASP A 266 9.11 1.87 23.84
CA ASP A 266 9.17 0.77 22.86
C ASP A 266 8.00 0.94 21.90
N VAL A 267 8.28 1.58 20.76
CA VAL A 267 7.33 1.65 19.66
C VAL A 267 7.33 0.29 18.98
N ASN A 268 6.35 -0.55 19.33
CA ASN A 268 6.06 -1.74 18.53
C ASN A 268 5.42 -1.24 17.24
N VAL A 269 6.21 -1.10 16.17
CA VAL A 269 5.75 -0.52 14.90
C VAL A 269 4.89 -1.56 14.17
N ASN A 270 3.66 -1.74 14.61
CA ASN A 270 2.63 -2.38 13.79
C ASN A 270 1.95 -1.25 12.99
N GLY A 271 2.53 -0.84 11.86
CA GLY A 271 1.85 0.09 10.94
C GLY A 271 2.75 0.94 10.04
N GLY A 272 2.22 1.24 8.85
CA GLY A 272 2.97 1.80 7.73
C GLY A 272 3.25 3.31 7.76
N THR A 273 2.48 4.16 8.43
CA THR A 273 2.71 5.63 8.41
C THR A 273 2.28 6.33 9.70
N GLY A 274 2.78 7.57 9.92
CA GLY A 274 2.32 8.46 11.00
C GLY A 274 3.43 9.01 11.91
N THR A 275 3.07 10.02 12.71
CA THR A 275 3.89 10.62 13.76
C THR A 275 3.29 10.24 15.11
N LEU A 276 4.09 9.69 16.02
CA LEU A 276 3.66 9.49 17.40
C LEU A 276 3.97 10.75 18.21
N ASN A 277 2.94 11.57 18.45
CA ASN A 277 3.09 12.80 19.20
C ASN A 277 2.92 12.54 20.70
N LEU A 278 3.97 12.75 21.47
CA LEU A 278 3.88 12.87 22.92
C LEU A 278 3.45 14.31 23.28
N ASN A 279 2.14 14.52 23.41
CA ASN A 279 1.58 15.86 23.62
C ASN A 279 1.81 16.40 25.04
N SER A 280 1.76 15.54 26.04
CA SER A 280 1.99 15.92 27.44
C SER A 280 2.55 14.76 28.26
N ILE A 281 3.38 15.12 29.24
CA ILE A 281 3.72 14.28 30.39
C ILE A 281 3.47 15.16 31.61
N GLN A 282 2.73 14.63 32.59
CA GLN A 282 2.54 15.29 33.88
C GLN A 282 3.36 14.55 34.94
N ILE A 283 4.21 15.29 35.65
CA ILE A 283 4.95 14.79 36.82
C ILE A 283 4.45 15.56 38.04
N THR A 284 3.92 14.84 39.01
CA THR A 284 3.57 15.41 40.32
C THR A 284 4.69 15.11 41.29
N ALA A 285 5.40 16.14 41.73
CA ALA A 285 6.35 15.99 42.82
C ALA A 285 5.57 15.67 44.12
N ASN A 286 6.06 14.70 44.88
CA ASN A 286 5.61 14.46 46.25
C ASN A 286 6.63 15.08 47.22
N ASN A 287 7.00 16.32 46.96
CA ASN A 287 7.84 17.11 47.85
C ASN A 287 6.96 17.79 48.90
N ASP A 288 7.51 17.93 50.09
CA ASP A 288 6.96 18.69 51.20
C ASP A 288 7.11 20.21 51.00
N ASN A 289 8.09 20.64 50.21
CA ASN A 289 8.31 22.05 49.88
C ASN A 289 8.83 22.28 48.44
N ASN A 290 8.16 23.16 47.68
CA ASN A 290 8.58 23.53 46.32
C ASN A 290 9.90 24.32 46.27
N ALA A 291 10.34 24.89 47.39
CA ALA A 291 11.64 25.56 47.48
C ALA A 291 12.82 24.59 47.36
N ASP A 292 12.60 23.27 47.51
CA ASP A 292 13.65 22.26 47.40
C ASP A 292 13.98 21.88 45.95
N ILE A 293 13.14 22.30 45.01
CA ILE A 293 13.38 22.17 43.58
C ILE A 293 14.17 23.39 43.12
N ALA A 294 15.29 23.16 42.42
CA ALA A 294 16.10 24.24 41.87
C ALA A 294 15.24 25.17 40.99
N SER A 295 15.58 26.45 40.88
CA SER A 295 14.85 27.41 40.04
C SER A 295 14.76 27.02 38.55
N SER A 296 15.69 26.16 38.10
CA SER A 296 15.65 25.54 36.77
C SER A 296 14.78 24.29 36.67
N GLY A 297 14.02 23.98 37.71
CA GLY A 297 12.90 23.07 37.70
C GLY A 297 13.19 21.63 37.29
N VAL A 298 12.12 20.94 36.89
CA VAL A 298 12.19 19.62 36.23
C VAL A 298 12.48 19.83 34.75
N LYS A 299 13.34 18.97 34.20
CA LYS A 299 13.77 19.01 32.80
C LYS A 299 13.50 17.66 32.15
N LEU A 300 13.03 17.68 30.90
CA LEU A 300 12.81 16.49 30.11
C LEU A 300 13.85 16.44 29.00
N TYR A 301 14.55 15.32 28.86
CA TYR A 301 15.57 15.13 27.83
C TYR A 301 15.23 13.94 26.94
N ARG A 302 15.67 13.96 25.68
CA ARG A 302 15.62 12.79 24.78
C ARG A 302 17.01 12.22 24.48
N THR A 303 17.08 10.90 24.36
CA THR A 303 18.30 10.16 24.01
C THR A 303 17.93 8.99 23.10
N THR A 304 18.85 8.58 22.23
CA THR A 304 18.73 7.37 21.38
C THR A 304 19.42 6.16 22.01
N THR A 305 19.91 6.30 23.24
CA THR A 305 20.65 5.28 23.98
C THR A 305 20.00 5.02 25.33
N THR A 306 20.40 3.95 26.00
CA THR A 306 19.90 3.60 27.34
C THR A 306 20.52 4.45 28.46
N THR A 307 21.46 5.34 28.12
CA THR A 307 22.17 6.21 29.07
C THR A 307 21.54 7.60 29.16
N PHE A 308 21.46 8.14 30.37
CA PHE A 308 21.03 9.52 30.60
C PHE A 308 21.92 10.52 29.86
N SER A 309 21.28 11.55 29.32
CA SER A 309 21.96 12.60 28.55
C SER A 309 21.26 13.93 28.75
N THR A 310 22.04 14.98 28.94
CA THR A 310 21.56 16.37 29.01
C THR A 310 21.62 17.08 27.65
N ALA A 311 22.02 16.38 26.59
CA ALA A 311 22.30 16.99 25.28
C ALA A 311 21.05 17.51 24.55
N ASN A 312 19.89 16.88 24.74
CA ASN A 312 18.67 17.21 23.99
C ASN A 312 17.51 17.55 24.94
N LEU A 313 17.54 18.75 25.52
CA LEU A 313 16.44 19.27 26.33
C LEU A 313 15.18 19.44 25.46
N LEU A 314 14.06 18.93 25.96
CA LEU A 314 12.73 19.13 25.39
C LEU A 314 12.03 20.26 26.15
N GLY A 315 11.70 21.34 25.44
CA GLY A 315 11.06 22.51 26.01
C GLY A 315 11.99 23.37 26.87
N THR A 316 11.40 24.15 27.77
CA THR A 316 12.11 24.94 28.78
C THR A 316 11.90 24.34 30.16
N ALA A 317 12.88 24.52 31.04
CA ALA A 317 12.76 24.24 32.47
C ALA A 317 11.46 24.83 33.06
N GLN A 318 10.72 24.04 33.85
CA GLN A 318 9.51 24.46 34.56
C GLN A 318 9.70 24.25 36.07
N SER A 319 9.52 25.32 36.85
CA SER A 319 9.58 25.33 38.32
C SER A 319 8.22 25.08 38.94
#